data_AF-A0A7V9JH80-F1
#
_entry.id   AF-A0A7V9JH80-F1
#
_cell.length_a   1.000
_cell.length_b   1.000
_cell.length_c   1.000
_cell.angle_alpha   90.00
_cell.angle_beta   90.00
_cell.angle_gamma   90.00
#
_symmetry.space_group_name_H-M   'P 1'
#
loop_
_entity.id
_entity.type
_entity.pdbx_description
1 polymer ?
#
loop_
_entity_poly.entity_id
_entity_poly.type
_entity_poly.pdbx_seq_one_letter_code
_entity_poly.pdbx_strand_id
1 'polypeptide(L)' 'MSAVRFGGDGLVPVVAQEHRTGDVLMLAYADREALERTAATGLAHYFSRSR' A
#
# COMPACT_ATOMS: atom_id res chain seq x y z
N MET A 1 -10.98 -6.14 -3.31
CA MET A 1 -9.98 -6.31 -2.22
C MET A 1 -9.89 -7.70 -1.61
N SER A 2 -10.72 -8.66 -2.00
CA SER A 2 -10.81 -9.98 -1.36
C SER A 2 -9.53 -10.82 -1.40
N ALA A 3 -8.55 -10.49 -2.26
CA ALA A 3 -7.29 -11.24 -2.40
C ALA A 3 -6.15 -10.77 -1.47
N VAL A 4 -6.26 -9.59 -0.83
CA VAL A 4 -5.20 -9.07 0.04
C VAL A 4 -5.29 -9.73 1.42
N ARG A 5 -4.20 -10.38 1.84
CA ARG A 5 -4.06 -10.93 3.19
C ARG A 5 -3.34 -9.92 4.07
N PHE A 6 -4.05 -9.39 5.05
CA PHE A 6 -3.50 -8.49 6.06
C PHE A 6 -2.84 -9.29 7.20
N GLY A 7 -1.85 -8.69 7.83
CA GLY A 7 -1.27 -9.18 9.07
C GLY A 7 -2.25 -9.09 10.24
N GLY A 8 -1.83 -9.59 11.41
CA GLY A 8 -2.63 -9.49 12.64
C GLY A 8 -2.84 -8.06 13.14
N ASP A 9 -2.03 -7.12 12.67
CA ASP A 9 -2.15 -5.68 12.91
C ASP A 9 -3.08 -4.97 11.89
N GLY A 10 -3.67 -5.71 10.95
CA GLY A 10 -4.52 -5.16 9.90
C GLY A 10 -3.75 -4.44 8.80
N LEU A 11 -2.41 -4.58 8.75
CA LEU A 11 -1.55 -3.94 7.75
C LEU A 11 -1.02 -4.94 6.73
N VAL A 12 -0.64 -4.44 5.55
CA VAL A 12 0.09 -5.18 4.52
C VAL A 12 1.29 -4.36 4.03
N PRO A 13 2.48 -4.97 3.85
CA PRO A 13 3.59 -4.27 3.22
C PRO A 13 3.29 -4.02 1.74
N VAL A 14 3.60 -2.82 1.26
CA VAL A 14 3.41 -2.41 -0.13
C VAL A 14 4.71 -1.83 -0.69
N VAL A 15 5.02 -2.17 -1.94
CA VAL A 15 6.21 -1.68 -2.64
C VAL A 15 5.76 -0.73 -3.75
N ALA A 16 6.27 0.49 -3.72
CA ALA A 16 6.15 1.41 -4.86
C ALA A 16 7.30 1.14 -5.83
N GLN A 17 6.96 0.88 -7.08
CA GLN A 17 7.91 0.58 -8.15
C GLN A 17 7.69 1.54 -9.32
N GLU A 18 8.77 2.02 -9.93
CA GLU A 18 8.70 2.78 -11.18
C GLU A 18 8.22 1.87 -12.31
N HIS A 19 7.25 2.34 -13.10
CA HIS A 19 6.48 1.49 -13.99
C HIS A 19 7.19 1.13 -15.31
N ARG A 20 8.30 1.80 -15.66
CA ARG A 20 9.06 1.59 -16.90
C ARG A 20 10.38 0.88 -16.66
N THR A 21 11.11 1.24 -15.61
CA THR A 21 12.43 0.71 -15.27
C THR A 21 12.33 -0.48 -14.32
N GLY A 22 11.27 -0.55 -13.53
CA GLY A 22 11.15 -1.54 -12.47
C GLY A 22 11.95 -1.19 -11.20
N ASP A 23 12.46 0.03 -11.09
CA ASP A 23 13.18 0.46 -9.89
C ASP A 23 12.26 0.47 -8.67
N VAL A 24 12.73 -0.12 -7.57
CA VAL A 24 12.02 -0.06 -6.29
C VAL A 24 12.25 1.32 -5.67
N LEU A 25 11.17 2.07 -5.48
CA LEU A 25 11.22 3.44 -4.97
C LEU A 25 11.03 3.49 -3.44
N MET A 26 10.14 2.65 -2.91
CA MET A 26 9.76 2.68 -1.48
C MET A 26 9.16 1.36 -1.02
N LEU A 27 9.39 1.01 0.24
CA LEU A 27 8.57 0.07 1.03
C LEU A 27 7.75 0.86 2.06
N ALA A 28 6.44 0.61 2.11
CA ALA A 28 5.52 1.21 3.07
C ALA A 28 4.54 0.15 3.61
N TYR A 29 3.60 0.59 4.44
CA TYR A 29 2.48 -0.24 4.91
C TYR A 29 1.17 0.42 4.49
N ALA A 30 0.15 -0.38 4.23
CA ALA A 30 -1.20 0.06 3.98
C ALA A 30 -2.19 -0.77 4.80
N ASP A 31 -3.23 -0.14 5.32
CA ASP A 31 -4.42 -0.82 5.82
C ASP A 31 -5.45 -0.97 4.69
N ARG A 32 -6.64 -1.48 5.03
CA ARG A 32 -7.73 -1.63 4.05
C ARG A 32 -8.14 -0.29 3.44
N GLU A 33 -8.31 0.74 4.25
CA GLU A 33 -8.77 2.05 3.78
C GLU A 33 -7.76 2.69 2.82
N ALA A 34 -6.47 2.65 3.15
CA ALA A 34 -5.41 3.19 2.31
C ALA A 34 -5.40 2.54 0.92
N LEU A 35 -5.57 1.21 0.84
CA LEU A 35 -5.67 0.54 -0.45
C LEU A 35 -6.96 0.91 -1.21
N GLU A 36 -8.07 1.17 -0.51
CA GLU A 36 -9.38 1.48 -1.09
C GLU A 36 -9.34 2.87 -1.71
N ARG A 37 -8.75 3.82 -0.97
CA ARG A 37 -8.47 5.18 -1.44
C ARG A 37 -7.45 5.19 -2.58
N THR A 38 -6.45 4.32 -2.55
CA THR A 38 -5.50 4.17 -3.66
C THR A 38 -6.23 3.75 -4.93
N ALA A 39 -7.07 2.73 -4.86
CA ALA A 39 -7.86 2.28 -6.01
C ALA A 39 -8.86 3.35 -6.49
N ALA A 40 -9.49 4.09 -5.58
CA ALA A 40 -10.50 5.09 -5.91
C ALA A 40 -9.92 6.38 -6.51
N THR A 41 -8.74 6.80 -6.05
CA THR A 41 -8.14 8.10 -6.44
C THR A 41 -7.04 7.98 -7.49
N GLY A 42 -6.46 6.79 -7.67
CA GLY A 42 -5.27 6.60 -8.51
C GLY A 42 -3.99 7.18 -7.92
N LEU A 43 -4.01 7.65 -6.66
CA LEU A 43 -2.86 8.15 -5.93
C LEU A 43 -2.46 7.15 -4.84
N ALA A 44 -1.17 6.99 -4.56
CA ALA A 44 -0.74 6.08 -3.49
C ALA A 44 -1.09 6.65 -2.10
N HIS A 45 -1.93 5.94 -1.35
CA HIS A 45 -2.19 6.20 0.07
C HIS A 45 -1.53 5.12 0.93
N TYR A 46 -0.98 5.52 2.07
CA TYR A 46 -0.27 4.63 2.99
C TYR A 46 -0.78 4.81 4.42
N PHE A 47 -0.51 3.81 5.26
CA PHE A 47 -0.73 3.86 6.69
C PHE A 47 0.57 4.23 7.42
N SER A 48 0.52 5.28 8.26
CA SER A 48 1.67 5.67 9.09
C SER A 48 1.65 4.87 10.39
N ARG A 49 2.66 4.01 10.60
CA ARG A 49 2.78 3.19 11.81
C ARG A 49 3.34 3.93 13.04
N SER A 50 3.69 5.20 12.88
CA SER A 50 4.36 6.01 13.91
C SER A 50 3.49 7.16 14.41
N ARG A 51 2.28 7.31 13.88
CA ARG A 51 1.31 8.33 14.29
C ARG A 51 0.19 7.67 15.06
#